data_AF-A0AAU2DKH8-F1
#
_entry.id   AF-A0AAU2DKH8-F1
#
_cell.length_a   1.000
_cell.length_b   1.000
_cell.length_c   1.000
_cell.angle_alpha   90.00
_cell.angle_beta   90.00
_cell.angle_gamma   90.00
#
_symmetry.space_group_name_H-M   'P 1'
#
loop_
_entity.id
_entity.type
_entity.pdbx_description
1 polymer ?
#
loop_
_entity_poly.entity_id
_entity_poly.type
_entity_poly.pdbx_seq_one_letter_code
_entity_poly.pdbx_strand_id
1 'polypeptide(L)'
;MPPPRTRETALRQRLAELRGPDVPAKALDARALAALAANPGCERRAILDGAGVNKTALASALGAPSAFGQSQFALTRGNAFEARVKSDGGAELLRLVHEKLDPAAEPPSHAQVPELTAIGPEGRTARTALALREATAAEGWTLLDHPMLALDVAGSPAFLEPDAVVVHPDGSWTVVEIKSFPMLDGSADPAKVGAAARQSAVYVLALEEVAARLDPVPRVRHHVLLVCPKDFSNLATASAVDIRKQRAVTTRQLARLTRLQDIADALPEGTCFTPEQPAEDLTAAVEAVPATYAPECLSACELAFHCRERSRTAGAVTSLGRSVRAELGGLTTVEDVLAAARGEAGNPDDPAVAALRRAAELRAEALGSRQGAACR
;
A
#
# COMPACT_ATOMS: atom_id res chain seq x y z
N MET A 1 4.96 -22.64 -15.86
CA MET A 1 5.12 -23.94 -15.17
C MET A 1 5.21 -23.63 -13.68
N PRO A 2 4.28 -24.12 -12.83
CA PRO A 2 4.40 -23.92 -11.40
C PRO A 2 5.72 -24.54 -10.90
N PRO A 3 6.41 -23.92 -9.93
CA PRO A 3 7.64 -24.48 -9.39
C PRO A 3 7.37 -25.88 -8.79
N PRO A 4 8.38 -26.77 -8.77
CA PRO A 4 8.21 -28.10 -8.18
C PRO A 4 7.83 -27.96 -6.70
N ARG A 5 6.86 -28.75 -6.24
CA ARG A 5 6.31 -28.71 -4.87
C ARG A 5 7.39 -28.77 -3.77
N THR A 6 8.51 -29.45 -4.03
CA THR A 6 9.67 -29.52 -3.12
C THR A 6 10.34 -28.16 -2.91
N ARG A 7 10.42 -27.33 -3.96
CA ARG A 7 11.01 -25.98 -3.90
C ARG A 7 10.12 -25.00 -3.15
N GLU A 8 8.80 -25.09 -3.31
CA GLU A 8 7.86 -24.28 -2.51
C GLU A 8 7.92 -24.64 -1.03
N THR A 9 8.01 -25.93 -0.69
CA THR A 9 8.16 -26.37 0.70
C THR A 9 9.48 -25.89 1.31
N ALA A 10 10.59 -25.96 0.56
CA ALA A 10 11.89 -25.45 1.01
C ALA A 10 11.87 -23.92 1.25
N LEU A 11 11.24 -23.15 0.35
CA LEU A 11 11.08 -21.71 0.55
C LEU A 11 10.24 -21.39 1.78
N ARG A 12 9.10 -22.09 1.98
CA ARG A 12 8.25 -21.90 3.16
C ARG A 12 9.01 -22.17 4.46
N GLN A 13 9.81 -23.23 4.50
CA GLN A 13 10.67 -23.54 5.64
C GLN A 13 11.71 -22.43 5.86
N ARG A 14 12.39 -21.99 4.80
CA ARG A 14 13.39 -20.91 4.89
C ARG A 14 12.79 -19.60 5.40
N LEU A 15 11.59 -19.24 4.93
CA LEU A 15 10.87 -18.07 5.42
C LEU A 15 10.45 -18.19 6.89
N ALA A 16 10.13 -19.41 7.36
CA ALA A 16 9.87 -19.66 8.77
C ALA A 16 11.14 -19.52 9.63
N GLU A 17 12.28 -20.03 9.16
CA GLU A 17 13.59 -19.84 9.82
C GLU A 17 13.94 -18.36 9.97
N LEU A 18 13.76 -17.57 8.89
CA LEU A 18 13.99 -16.12 8.90
C LEU A 18 13.10 -15.39 9.92
N ARG A 19 11.84 -15.83 10.11
CA ARG A 19 10.93 -15.23 11.08
C ARG A 19 11.22 -15.67 12.53
N GLY A 20 11.82 -16.85 12.69
CA GLY A 20 11.80 -17.64 13.90
C GLY A 20 10.85 -18.83 13.71
N PRO A 21 11.36 -20.09 13.75
CA PRO A 21 10.59 -21.27 13.33
C PRO A 21 9.32 -21.50 14.16
N ASP A 22 9.36 -21.12 15.45
CA ASP A 22 8.23 -21.26 16.38
C ASP A 22 7.28 -20.06 16.39
N VAL A 23 7.60 -19.01 15.62
CA VAL A 23 6.79 -17.80 15.54
C VAL A 23 5.75 -17.99 14.44
N PRO A 24 4.44 -17.79 14.72
CA PRO A 24 3.42 -17.79 13.67
C PRO A 24 3.63 -16.66 12.66
N ALA A 25 3.37 -16.93 11.39
CA ALA A 25 3.42 -15.91 10.34
C ALA A 25 2.36 -14.84 10.62
N LYS A 26 2.76 -13.57 10.62
CA LYS A 26 1.80 -12.46 10.59
C LYS A 26 1.13 -12.42 9.22
N ALA A 27 -0.19 -12.54 9.19
CA ALA A 27 -0.97 -12.45 7.96
C ALA A 27 -0.78 -11.08 7.28
N LEU A 28 -0.71 -11.09 5.95
CA LEU A 28 -0.69 -9.87 5.16
C LEU A 28 -2.11 -9.32 5.05
N ASP A 29 -2.26 -8.04 5.40
CA ASP A 29 -3.50 -7.29 5.17
C ASP A 29 -3.39 -6.45 3.89
N ALA A 30 -4.50 -5.84 3.48
CA ALA A 30 -4.55 -4.98 2.30
C ALA A 30 -3.57 -3.81 2.38
N ARG A 31 -3.29 -3.31 3.59
CA ARG A 31 -2.34 -2.22 3.80
C ARG A 31 -0.90 -2.67 3.53
N ALA A 32 -0.51 -3.85 4.00
CA ALA A 32 0.79 -4.44 3.77
C ALA A 32 1.01 -4.68 2.27
N LEU A 33 0.02 -5.26 1.58
CA LEU A 33 0.06 -5.50 0.13
C LEU A 33 0.09 -4.20 -0.68
N ALA A 34 -0.73 -3.21 -0.33
CA ALA A 34 -0.72 -1.89 -0.96
C ALA A 34 0.62 -1.17 -0.80
N ALA A 35 1.29 -1.40 0.32
CA ALA A 35 2.55 -0.76 0.64
C ALA A 35 3.77 -1.50 0.05
N LEU A 36 3.68 -2.80 -0.22
CA LEU A 36 4.58 -3.51 -1.15
C LEU A 36 4.48 -2.90 -2.56
N ALA A 37 3.26 -2.69 -3.06
CA ALA A 37 3.02 -2.04 -4.34
C ALA A 37 3.53 -0.59 -4.39
N ALA A 38 3.51 0.11 -3.26
CA ALA A 38 4.00 1.49 -3.16
C ALA A 38 5.53 1.58 -3.27
N ASN A 39 6.29 0.59 -2.80
CA ASN A 39 7.76 0.58 -2.85
C ASN A 39 8.31 -0.75 -3.40
N PRO A 40 8.13 -1.01 -4.71
CA PRO A 40 8.36 -2.33 -5.31
C PRO A 40 9.83 -2.77 -5.39
N GLY A 41 10.79 -1.88 -5.11
CA GLY A 41 12.23 -2.15 -5.18
C GLY A 41 12.88 -2.35 -3.80
N CYS A 42 12.11 -2.56 -2.74
CA CYS A 42 12.63 -2.73 -1.39
C CYS A 42 12.68 -4.21 -1.01
N GLU A 43 13.86 -4.82 -1.13
CA GLU A 43 14.09 -6.23 -0.81
C GLU A 43 13.84 -6.52 0.67
N ARG A 44 14.33 -5.64 1.56
CA ARG A 44 14.06 -5.72 3.00
C ARG A 44 12.57 -5.81 3.30
N ARG A 45 11.74 -5.02 2.61
CA ARG A 45 10.30 -5.12 2.81
C ARG A 45 9.74 -6.42 2.25
N ALA A 46 10.12 -6.79 1.03
CA ALA A 46 9.64 -7.99 0.38
C ALA A 46 9.90 -9.23 1.24
N ILE A 47 11.12 -9.40 1.76
CA ILE A 47 11.45 -10.58 2.58
C ILE A 47 10.76 -10.56 3.94
N LEU A 48 10.64 -9.41 4.60
CA LEU A 48 9.95 -9.31 5.90
C LEU A 48 8.44 -9.56 5.78
N ASP A 49 7.81 -9.02 4.73
CA ASP A 49 6.39 -9.26 4.45
C ASP A 49 6.17 -10.72 4.00
N GLY A 50 7.03 -11.26 3.12
CA GLY A 50 6.97 -12.65 2.65
C GLY A 50 7.22 -13.68 3.76
N ALA A 51 8.12 -13.39 4.69
CA ALA A 51 8.36 -14.20 5.87
C ALA A 51 7.30 -14.01 6.96
N GLY A 52 6.36 -13.06 6.83
CA GLY A 52 5.34 -12.80 7.85
C GLY A 52 5.92 -12.27 9.17
N VAL A 53 6.99 -11.48 9.11
CA VAL A 53 7.63 -10.90 10.30
C VAL A 53 6.76 -9.79 10.88
N ASN A 54 6.62 -9.74 12.21
CA ASN A 54 5.95 -8.63 12.88
C ASN A 54 6.83 -7.37 12.89
N LYS A 55 6.77 -6.62 11.78
CA LYS A 55 7.60 -5.42 11.58
C LYS A 55 7.41 -4.32 12.64
N THR A 56 6.26 -4.27 13.31
CA THR A 56 6.05 -3.32 14.43
C THR A 56 6.92 -3.72 15.63
N ALA A 57 6.91 -4.99 16.01
CA ALA A 57 7.76 -5.51 17.09
C ALA A 57 9.24 -5.39 16.71
N LEU A 58 9.59 -5.72 15.47
CA LEU A 58 10.94 -5.56 14.93
C LEU A 58 11.43 -4.11 15.01
N ALA A 59 10.61 -3.14 14.56
CA ALA A 59 10.97 -1.73 14.63
C ALA A 59 11.18 -1.24 16.08
N SER A 60 10.37 -1.72 17.02
CA SER A 60 10.55 -1.42 18.45
C SER A 60 11.85 -2.03 19.01
N ALA A 61 12.17 -3.28 18.67
CA ALA A 61 13.41 -3.94 19.10
C ALA A 61 14.67 -3.29 18.50
N LEU A 62 14.57 -2.73 17.29
CA LEU A 62 15.61 -1.91 16.66
C LEU A 62 15.74 -0.49 17.29
N GLY A 63 14.92 -0.15 18.29
CA GLY A 63 14.92 1.18 18.92
C GLY A 63 14.34 2.30 18.03
N ALA A 64 13.60 1.95 16.97
CA ALA A 64 13.04 2.90 16.00
C ALA A 64 11.54 2.68 15.75
N PRO A 65 10.69 2.69 16.80
CA PRO A 65 9.27 2.40 16.67
C PRO A 65 8.56 3.45 15.79
N SER A 66 7.65 2.98 14.93
CA SER A 66 6.75 3.85 14.17
C SER A 66 5.45 4.11 14.94
N ALA A 67 4.96 5.36 14.95
CA ALA A 67 3.69 5.73 15.59
C ALA A 67 2.42 5.39 14.78
N PHE A 68 2.46 4.41 13.86
CA PHE A 68 1.30 4.09 13.03
C PHE A 68 0.07 3.73 13.87
N GLY A 69 -1.08 4.33 13.54
CA GLY A 69 -2.38 3.95 14.09
C GLY A 69 -2.60 4.31 15.57
N GLN A 70 -1.74 5.12 16.18
CA GLN A 70 -1.77 5.35 17.64
C GLN A 70 -2.76 6.43 18.10
N SER A 71 -3.42 7.16 17.20
CA SER A 71 -4.43 8.15 17.59
C SER A 71 -5.79 7.48 17.83
N GLN A 72 -6.10 7.18 19.09
CA GLN A 72 -7.42 6.66 19.51
C GLN A 72 -8.55 7.57 19.03
N PHE A 73 -8.38 8.89 19.11
CA PHE A 73 -9.36 9.85 18.58
C PHE A 73 -9.61 9.69 17.08
N ALA A 74 -8.56 9.50 16.28
CA ALA A 74 -8.70 9.31 14.84
C ALA A 74 -9.41 7.99 14.50
N LEU A 75 -9.17 6.93 15.28
CA LEU A 75 -9.86 5.64 15.14
C LEU A 75 -11.34 5.77 15.48
N THR A 76 -11.68 6.31 16.66
CA THR A 76 -13.08 6.48 17.09
C THR A 76 -13.87 7.34 16.10
N ARG A 77 -13.29 8.45 15.64
CA ARG A 77 -13.92 9.31 14.63
C ARG A 77 -14.09 8.60 13.29
N GLY A 78 -13.12 7.78 12.90
CA GLY A 78 -13.20 6.96 11.68
C GLY A 78 -14.36 5.97 11.73
N ASN A 79 -14.43 5.18 12.79
CA ASN A 79 -15.47 4.18 12.99
C ASN A 79 -16.87 4.83 13.07
N ALA A 80 -16.99 5.97 13.75
CA ALA A 80 -18.26 6.70 13.83
C ALA A 80 -18.71 7.25 12.46
N PHE A 81 -17.76 7.75 11.65
CA PHE A 81 -18.08 8.20 10.29
C PHE A 81 -18.51 7.04 9.39
N GLU A 82 -17.78 5.93 9.45
CA GLU A 82 -18.10 4.72 8.68
C GLU A 82 -19.47 4.15 9.04
N ALA A 83 -19.74 3.95 10.34
CA ALA A 83 -21.04 3.47 10.81
C ALA A 83 -22.20 4.36 10.36
N ARG A 84 -21.98 5.68 10.30
CA ARG A 84 -22.96 6.64 9.81
C ARG A 84 -23.16 6.55 8.29
N VAL A 85 -22.09 6.36 7.50
CA VAL A 85 -22.20 6.17 6.05
C VAL A 85 -22.99 4.90 5.71
N LYS A 86 -22.87 3.88 6.55
CA LYS A 86 -23.51 2.57 6.40
C LYS A 86 -24.86 2.44 7.12
N SER A 87 -25.33 3.48 7.80
CA SER A 87 -26.63 3.44 8.49
C SER A 87 -27.78 3.25 7.52
N ASP A 88 -28.94 2.83 8.02
CA ASP A 88 -30.18 2.71 7.25
C ASP A 88 -30.03 1.81 6.00
N GLY A 89 -29.30 0.70 6.15
CA GLY A 89 -29.00 -0.23 5.06
C GLY A 89 -28.05 0.34 4.00
N GLY A 90 -27.30 1.39 4.34
CA GLY A 90 -26.35 2.05 3.45
C GLY A 90 -27.00 2.93 2.38
N ALA A 91 -28.20 3.47 2.64
CA ALA A 91 -28.94 4.30 1.68
C ALA A 91 -28.10 5.47 1.13
N GLU A 92 -27.37 6.19 2.00
CA GLU A 92 -26.50 7.30 1.57
C GLU A 92 -25.30 6.82 0.75
N LEU A 93 -24.69 5.69 1.12
CA LEU A 93 -23.60 5.08 0.36
C LEU A 93 -24.06 4.68 -1.04
N LEU A 94 -25.22 4.04 -1.16
CA LEU A 94 -25.78 3.61 -2.45
C LEU A 94 -26.20 4.80 -3.31
N ARG A 95 -26.75 5.85 -2.71
CA ARG A 95 -27.01 7.12 -3.40
C ARG A 95 -25.72 7.69 -4.02
N LEU A 96 -24.61 7.68 -3.27
CA LEU A 96 -23.30 8.12 -3.76
C LEU A 96 -22.74 7.20 -4.86
N VAL A 97 -22.92 5.88 -4.74
CA VAL A 97 -22.52 4.93 -5.79
C VAL A 97 -23.28 5.18 -7.07
N HIS A 98 -24.61 5.30 -7.01
CA HIS A 98 -25.46 5.64 -8.15
C HIS A 98 -25.01 6.96 -8.79
N GLU A 99 -24.91 8.03 -8.01
CA GLU A 99 -24.56 9.36 -8.51
C GLU A 99 -23.18 9.39 -9.20
N LYS A 100 -22.17 8.71 -8.64
CA LYS A 100 -20.78 8.81 -9.10
C LYS A 100 -20.35 7.74 -10.09
N LEU A 101 -20.98 6.57 -10.09
CA LEU A 101 -20.51 5.40 -10.83
C LEU A 101 -21.54 4.80 -11.77
N ASP A 102 -22.83 5.01 -11.52
CA ASP A 102 -23.89 4.47 -12.38
C ASP A 102 -25.15 5.36 -12.44
N PRO A 103 -25.02 6.62 -12.92
CA PRO A 103 -26.14 7.56 -12.92
C PRO A 103 -27.25 7.18 -13.92
N ALA A 104 -26.98 6.22 -14.82
CA ALA A 104 -27.93 5.74 -15.81
C ALA A 104 -28.80 4.58 -15.28
N ALA A 105 -28.39 3.90 -14.22
CA ALA A 105 -29.19 2.87 -13.56
C ALA A 105 -30.40 3.47 -12.83
N GLU A 106 -31.40 2.62 -12.56
CA GLU A 106 -32.52 3.02 -11.70
C GLU A 106 -32.00 3.38 -10.30
N PRO A 107 -32.39 4.53 -9.72
CA PRO A 107 -31.94 4.93 -8.39
C PRO A 107 -32.28 3.88 -7.33
N PRO A 108 -31.39 3.64 -6.34
CA PRO A 108 -31.65 2.68 -5.27
C PRO A 108 -32.83 3.15 -4.40
N SER A 109 -33.93 2.40 -4.44
CA SER A 109 -35.11 2.60 -3.56
C SER A 109 -35.06 1.70 -2.32
N HIS A 110 -34.54 0.48 -2.49
CA HIS A 110 -34.22 -0.49 -1.45
C HIS A 110 -32.99 -1.30 -1.87
N ALA A 111 -32.23 -1.80 -0.91
CA ALA A 111 -31.08 -2.64 -1.18
C ALA A 111 -31.02 -3.86 -0.26
N GLN A 112 -30.53 -4.96 -0.81
CA GLN A 112 -30.25 -6.14 -0.03
C GLN A 112 -28.93 -5.95 0.73
N VAL A 113 -28.92 -6.31 2.01
CA VAL A 113 -27.71 -6.34 2.85
C VAL A 113 -27.59 -7.74 3.43
N PRO A 114 -26.88 -8.66 2.75
CA PRO A 114 -26.78 -10.05 3.19
C PRO A 114 -25.94 -10.18 4.46
N GLU A 115 -26.32 -11.12 5.32
CA GLU A 115 -25.51 -11.51 6.49
C GLU A 115 -24.26 -12.30 6.05
N LEU A 116 -23.08 -11.83 6.48
CA LEU A 116 -21.77 -12.35 6.08
C LEU A 116 -21.01 -13.04 7.21
N THR A 117 -21.59 -13.16 8.40
CA THR A 117 -20.99 -13.90 9.51
C THR A 117 -20.83 -15.38 9.19
N ALA A 118 -19.69 -15.92 9.59
CA ALA A 118 -19.34 -17.34 9.52
C ALA A 118 -18.13 -17.61 10.43
N ILE A 119 -17.85 -18.90 10.68
CA ILE A 119 -16.73 -19.31 11.53
C ILE A 119 -15.42 -19.08 10.77
N GLY A 120 -14.55 -18.23 11.33
CA GLY A 120 -13.21 -17.98 10.83
C GLY A 120 -13.14 -17.22 9.49
N PRO A 121 -11.94 -16.79 9.07
CA PRO A 121 -11.75 -16.07 7.82
C PRO A 121 -12.19 -16.87 6.59
N GLU A 122 -11.88 -18.17 6.53
CA GLU A 122 -12.23 -19.06 5.43
C GLU A 122 -13.75 -19.21 5.28
N GLY A 123 -14.46 -19.40 6.39
CA GLY A 123 -15.91 -19.48 6.41
C GLY A 123 -16.54 -18.18 5.92
N ARG A 124 -16.02 -17.02 6.38
CA ARG A 124 -16.48 -15.71 5.91
C ARG A 124 -16.21 -15.51 4.43
N THR A 125 -15.04 -15.92 3.91
CA THR A 125 -14.76 -15.87 2.47
C THR A 125 -15.74 -16.72 1.65
N ALA A 126 -16.06 -17.93 2.12
CA ALA A 126 -17.04 -18.78 1.47
C ALA A 126 -18.45 -18.16 1.49
N ARG A 127 -18.86 -17.55 2.62
CA ARG A 127 -20.14 -16.85 2.73
C ARG A 127 -20.20 -15.62 1.83
N THR A 128 -19.15 -14.82 1.76
CA THR A 128 -19.02 -13.69 0.82
C THR A 128 -19.19 -14.14 -0.63
N ALA A 129 -18.50 -15.20 -1.05
CA ALA A 129 -18.59 -15.69 -2.43
C ALA A 129 -20.00 -16.17 -2.80
N LEU A 130 -20.71 -16.79 -1.84
CA LEU A 130 -22.11 -17.17 -1.99
C LEU A 130 -23.00 -15.92 -2.13
N ALA A 131 -22.86 -14.94 -1.24
CA ALA A 131 -23.63 -13.70 -1.26
C ALA A 131 -23.42 -12.90 -2.56
N LEU A 132 -22.18 -12.80 -3.07
CA LEU A 132 -21.89 -12.15 -4.35
C LEU A 132 -22.61 -12.84 -5.52
N ARG A 133 -22.66 -14.17 -5.52
CA ARG A 133 -23.35 -14.94 -6.55
C ARG A 133 -24.87 -14.75 -6.48
N GLU A 134 -25.45 -14.82 -5.28
CA GLU A 134 -26.88 -14.57 -5.03
C GLU A 134 -27.27 -13.16 -5.45
N ALA A 135 -26.48 -12.16 -5.06
CA ALA A 135 -26.70 -10.75 -5.39
C ALA A 135 -26.63 -10.47 -6.89
N THR A 136 -25.67 -11.09 -7.60
CA THR A 136 -25.54 -10.94 -9.05
C THR A 136 -26.77 -11.49 -9.79
N ALA A 137 -27.36 -12.58 -9.30
CA ALA A 137 -28.56 -13.18 -9.88
C ALA A 137 -29.87 -12.43 -9.53
N ALA A 138 -29.86 -11.59 -8.49
CA ALA A 138 -31.04 -10.84 -8.06
C ALA A 138 -31.30 -9.58 -8.91
N GLU A 139 -30.34 -9.16 -9.75
CA GLU A 139 -30.45 -8.01 -10.67
C GLU A 139 -30.91 -6.70 -9.98
N GLY A 140 -30.50 -6.51 -8.72
CA GLY A 140 -30.84 -5.35 -7.90
C GLY A 140 -29.67 -4.86 -7.06
N TRP A 141 -29.83 -3.66 -6.50
CA TRP A 141 -28.82 -3.06 -5.62
C TRP A 141 -28.58 -3.94 -4.38
N THR A 142 -27.33 -4.38 -4.21
CA THR A 142 -26.90 -5.11 -3.01
C THR A 142 -25.65 -4.46 -2.41
N LEU A 143 -25.67 -4.23 -1.11
CA LEU A 143 -24.53 -3.76 -0.32
C LEU A 143 -24.00 -4.89 0.55
N LEU A 144 -22.79 -5.35 0.28
CA LEU A 144 -22.05 -6.23 1.17
C LEU A 144 -21.23 -5.35 2.11
N ASP A 145 -21.58 -5.38 3.39
CA ASP A 145 -20.87 -4.65 4.46
C ASP A 145 -19.75 -5.53 5.03
N HIS A 146 -18.51 -5.03 4.99
CA HIS A 146 -17.31 -5.77 5.42
C HIS A 146 -17.23 -7.22 4.88
N PRO A 147 -17.33 -7.45 3.56
CA PRO A 147 -17.15 -8.79 3.03
C PRO A 147 -15.71 -9.26 3.23
N MET A 148 -15.53 -10.53 3.61
CA MET A 148 -14.20 -11.14 3.65
C MET A 148 -13.85 -11.72 2.28
N LEU A 149 -12.72 -11.32 1.72
CA LEU A 149 -12.14 -11.84 0.48
C LEU A 149 -10.83 -12.58 0.81
N ALA A 150 -10.41 -13.47 -0.09
CA ALA A 150 -9.10 -14.11 0.01
C ALA A 150 -8.32 -13.87 -1.28
N LEU A 151 -7.01 -13.62 -1.12
CA LEU A 151 -6.06 -13.47 -2.21
C LEU A 151 -4.86 -14.38 -1.93
N ASP A 152 -4.44 -15.19 -2.89
CA ASP A 152 -3.20 -15.98 -2.72
C ASP A 152 -1.96 -15.09 -2.85
N VAL A 153 -1.09 -15.15 -1.84
CA VAL A 153 0.17 -14.42 -1.80
C VAL A 153 1.29 -15.39 -1.49
N ALA A 154 2.07 -15.74 -2.52
CA ALA A 154 3.17 -16.70 -2.43
C ALA A 154 2.73 -18.06 -1.82
N GLY A 155 1.54 -18.54 -2.20
CA GLY A 155 1.01 -19.83 -1.75
C GLY A 155 0.47 -19.82 -0.32
N SER A 156 0.16 -18.65 0.22
CA SER A 156 -0.54 -18.44 1.51
C SER A 156 -1.72 -17.49 1.31
N PRO A 157 -2.90 -17.75 1.90
CA PRO A 157 -4.04 -16.85 1.78
C PRO A 157 -3.83 -15.57 2.61
N ALA A 158 -4.05 -14.42 1.97
CA ALA A 158 -4.27 -13.14 2.63
C ALA A 158 -5.79 -12.89 2.70
N PHE A 159 -6.32 -12.77 3.91
CA PHE A 159 -7.73 -12.46 4.13
C PHE A 159 -7.93 -10.94 4.21
N LEU A 160 -8.84 -10.43 3.40
CA LEU A 160 -8.96 -9.01 3.08
C LEU A 160 -10.41 -8.56 3.31
N GLU A 161 -10.59 -7.46 4.04
CA GLU A 161 -11.90 -6.93 4.40
C GLU A 161 -12.03 -5.50 3.86
N PRO A 162 -12.47 -5.30 2.61
CA PRO A 162 -12.90 -3.98 2.14
C PRO A 162 -14.02 -3.43 3.02
N ASP A 163 -14.14 -2.10 3.08
CA ASP A 163 -15.20 -1.47 3.88
C ASP A 163 -16.58 -1.84 3.33
N ALA A 164 -16.76 -1.85 2.01
CA ALA A 164 -17.95 -2.39 1.37
C ALA A 164 -17.71 -2.84 -0.08
N VAL A 165 -18.60 -3.71 -0.56
CA VAL A 165 -18.73 -4.06 -1.98
C VAL A 165 -20.18 -3.86 -2.40
N VAL A 166 -20.40 -3.17 -3.52
CA VAL A 166 -21.73 -3.00 -4.10
C VAL A 166 -21.85 -3.84 -5.36
N VAL A 167 -22.93 -4.62 -5.44
CA VAL A 167 -23.40 -5.26 -6.67
C VAL A 167 -24.46 -4.35 -7.28
N HIS A 168 -24.19 -3.90 -8.50
CA HIS A 168 -25.07 -3.05 -9.29
C HIS A 168 -26.18 -3.89 -9.93
N PRO A 169 -27.30 -3.27 -10.35
CA PRO A 169 -28.38 -3.99 -11.05
C PRO A 169 -27.93 -4.71 -12.33
N ASP A 170 -26.88 -4.23 -13.00
CA ASP A 170 -26.28 -4.88 -14.17
C ASP A 170 -25.40 -6.10 -13.83
N GLY A 171 -25.34 -6.50 -12.56
CA GLY A 171 -24.54 -7.62 -12.05
C GLY A 171 -23.05 -7.30 -11.87
N SER A 172 -22.60 -6.09 -12.17
CA SER A 172 -21.20 -5.69 -11.97
C SER A 172 -20.90 -5.30 -10.53
N TRP A 173 -19.63 -5.40 -10.13
CA TRP A 173 -19.21 -5.22 -8.73
C TRP A 173 -18.29 -4.02 -8.57
N THR A 174 -18.49 -3.24 -7.51
CA THR A 174 -17.65 -2.09 -7.14
C THR A 174 -17.16 -2.20 -5.71
N VAL A 175 -15.86 -1.99 -5.51
CA VAL A 175 -15.29 -1.74 -4.17
C VAL A 175 -15.60 -0.32 -3.72
N VAL A 176 -16.00 -0.18 -2.46
CA VAL A 176 -16.16 1.10 -1.79
C VAL A 176 -15.16 1.18 -0.64
N GLU A 177 -14.39 2.27 -0.62
CA GLU A 177 -13.42 2.57 0.43
C GLU A 177 -13.89 3.81 1.21
N ILE A 178 -14.03 3.69 2.51
CA ILE A 178 -14.49 4.76 3.40
C ILE A 178 -13.30 5.25 4.22
N LYS A 179 -12.97 6.53 4.08
CA LYS A 179 -11.85 7.15 4.79
C LYS A 179 -12.30 8.38 5.57
N SER A 180 -11.67 8.61 6.72
CA SER A 180 -12.02 9.70 7.64
C SER A 180 -11.26 11.01 7.43
N PHE A 181 -10.46 11.12 6.37
CA PHE A 181 -9.86 12.40 5.97
C PHE A 181 -10.85 13.19 5.09
N PRO A 182 -10.91 14.52 5.22
CA PRO A 182 -11.89 15.31 4.50
C PRO A 182 -11.58 15.43 3.00
N MET A 183 -12.62 15.55 2.18
CA MET A 183 -12.57 16.14 0.85
C MET A 183 -12.95 17.62 0.98
N LEU A 184 -11.99 18.52 0.73
CA LEU A 184 -12.16 19.96 0.77
C LEU A 184 -12.52 20.46 -0.64
N ASP A 185 -13.65 21.13 -0.78
CA ASP A 185 -14.12 21.68 -2.06
C ASP A 185 -14.11 20.63 -3.20
N GLY A 186 -14.48 19.39 -2.86
CA GLY A 186 -14.53 18.26 -3.80
C GLY A 186 -13.20 17.57 -4.07
N SER A 187 -12.10 17.99 -3.44
CA SER A 187 -10.77 17.40 -3.60
C SER A 187 -10.21 16.87 -2.29
N ALA A 188 -9.58 15.70 -2.33
CA ALA A 188 -8.82 15.15 -1.20
C ALA A 188 -7.32 15.25 -1.46
N ASP A 189 -6.54 15.16 -0.38
CA ASP A 189 -5.08 15.04 -0.42
C ASP A 189 -4.65 13.92 -1.40
N PRO A 190 -3.89 14.23 -2.47
CA PRO A 190 -3.50 13.25 -3.48
C PRO A 190 -2.71 12.05 -2.93
N ALA A 191 -1.92 12.24 -1.86
CA ALA A 191 -1.18 11.16 -1.24
C ALA A 191 -2.12 10.18 -0.53
N LYS A 192 -3.16 10.71 0.14
CA LYS A 192 -4.19 9.89 0.79
C LYS A 192 -5.09 9.17 -0.21
N VAL A 193 -5.52 9.86 -1.28
CA VAL A 193 -6.25 9.24 -2.40
C VAL A 193 -5.42 8.14 -3.04
N GLY A 194 -4.13 8.40 -3.30
CA GLY A 194 -3.21 7.41 -3.85
C GLY A 194 -3.02 6.19 -2.93
N ALA A 195 -3.03 6.37 -1.61
CA ALA A 195 -2.98 5.28 -0.65
C ALA A 195 -4.26 4.44 -0.67
N ALA A 196 -5.43 5.08 -0.61
CA ALA A 196 -6.73 4.41 -0.74
C ALA A 196 -6.82 3.63 -2.06
N ALA A 197 -6.46 4.24 -3.19
CA ALA A 197 -6.46 3.59 -4.51
C ALA A 197 -5.58 2.33 -4.57
N ARG A 198 -4.44 2.32 -3.86
CA ARG A 198 -3.58 1.11 -3.77
C ARG A 198 -4.20 0.02 -2.91
N GLN A 199 -4.89 0.37 -1.82
CA GLN A 199 -5.63 -0.61 -1.01
C GLN A 199 -6.80 -1.18 -1.80
N SER A 200 -7.63 -0.33 -2.42
CA SER A 200 -8.76 -0.78 -3.23
C SER A 200 -8.33 -1.62 -4.43
N ALA A 201 -7.15 -1.39 -5.01
CA ALA A 201 -6.58 -2.26 -6.03
C ALA A 201 -6.31 -3.69 -5.54
N VAL A 202 -5.95 -3.88 -4.27
CA VAL A 202 -5.80 -5.21 -3.67
C VAL A 202 -7.17 -5.89 -3.55
N TYR A 203 -8.19 -5.17 -3.08
CA TYR A 203 -9.56 -5.69 -2.99
C TYR A 203 -10.15 -6.05 -4.36
N VAL A 204 -9.92 -5.21 -5.38
CA VAL A 204 -10.36 -5.50 -6.75
C VAL A 204 -9.70 -6.77 -7.28
N LEU A 205 -8.41 -6.99 -7.03
CA LEU A 205 -7.73 -8.24 -7.44
C LEU A 205 -8.34 -9.46 -6.76
N ALA A 206 -8.64 -9.38 -5.45
CA ALA A 206 -9.28 -10.46 -4.73
C ALA A 206 -10.71 -10.73 -5.23
N LEU A 207 -11.48 -9.68 -5.55
CA LEU A 207 -12.80 -9.82 -6.16
C LEU A 207 -12.74 -10.43 -7.56
N GLU A 208 -11.75 -10.08 -8.37
CA GLU A 208 -11.56 -10.68 -9.70
C GLU A 208 -11.29 -12.20 -9.60
N GLU A 209 -10.57 -12.67 -8.57
CA GLU A 209 -10.41 -14.11 -8.32
C GLU A 209 -11.71 -14.82 -7.92
N VAL A 210 -12.60 -14.13 -7.22
CA VAL A 210 -13.94 -14.65 -6.91
C VAL A 210 -14.82 -14.68 -8.16
N ALA A 211 -14.84 -13.58 -8.92
CA ALA A 211 -15.61 -13.44 -10.16
C ALA A 211 -15.24 -14.52 -11.19
N ALA A 212 -13.94 -14.81 -11.33
CA ALA A 212 -13.43 -15.82 -12.26
C ALA A 212 -13.91 -17.26 -12.00
N ARG A 213 -14.53 -17.52 -10.83
CA ARG A 213 -15.09 -18.82 -10.46
C ARG A 213 -16.59 -18.94 -10.75
N LEU A 214 -17.22 -17.87 -11.27
CA LEU A 214 -18.63 -17.80 -11.59
C LEU A 214 -18.83 -17.84 -13.12
N ASP A 215 -20.00 -18.32 -13.54
CA ASP A 215 -20.42 -18.33 -14.94
C ASP A 215 -21.85 -17.77 -15.08
N PRO A 216 -22.07 -16.69 -15.85
CA PRO A 216 -21.06 -15.88 -16.52
C PRO A 216 -20.15 -15.15 -15.52
N VAL A 217 -18.92 -14.85 -15.93
CA VAL A 217 -17.95 -14.11 -15.10
C VAL A 217 -18.43 -12.66 -14.91
N PRO A 218 -18.77 -12.23 -13.67
CA PRO A 218 -19.25 -10.87 -13.43
C PRO A 218 -18.15 -9.83 -13.64
N ARG A 219 -18.54 -8.64 -14.09
CA ARG A 219 -17.58 -7.55 -14.31
C ARG A 219 -17.22 -6.88 -12.98
N VAL A 220 -15.96 -6.98 -12.57
CA VAL A 220 -15.42 -6.15 -11.47
C VAL A 220 -15.00 -4.79 -12.04
N ARG A 221 -15.62 -3.69 -11.57
CA ARG A 221 -15.34 -2.34 -12.04
C ARG A 221 -13.98 -1.84 -11.51
N HIS A 222 -13.23 -1.14 -12.36
CA HIS A 222 -11.94 -0.51 -12.00
C HIS A 222 -12.06 0.96 -11.56
N HIS A 223 -13.27 1.51 -11.60
CA HIS A 223 -13.60 2.72 -10.85
C HIS A 223 -14.17 2.29 -9.51
N VAL A 224 -13.44 2.59 -8.45
CA VAL A 224 -13.87 2.37 -7.05
C VAL A 224 -14.48 3.65 -6.51
N LEU A 225 -15.32 3.53 -5.48
CA LEU A 225 -15.83 4.70 -4.79
C LEU A 225 -14.99 5.00 -3.56
N LEU A 226 -14.37 6.18 -3.51
CA LEU A 226 -13.75 6.70 -2.29
C LEU A 226 -14.75 7.62 -1.58
N VAL A 227 -15.22 7.23 -0.40
CA VAL A 227 -16.13 8.00 0.44
C VAL A 227 -15.37 8.69 1.56
N CYS A 228 -15.61 9.99 1.73
CA CYS A 228 -14.93 10.82 2.72
C CYS A 228 -15.91 11.84 3.34
N PRO A 229 -15.60 12.38 4.53
CA PRO A 229 -16.28 13.55 5.06
C PRO A 229 -16.19 14.73 4.09
N LYS A 230 -17.31 15.42 3.89
CA LYS A 230 -17.40 16.64 3.08
C LYS A 230 -16.94 17.84 3.91
N ASP A 231 -15.91 18.53 3.44
CA ASP A 231 -15.33 19.72 4.04
C ASP A 231 -15.00 19.48 5.54
N PHE A 232 -15.52 20.31 6.44
CA PHE A 232 -15.37 20.15 7.88
C PHE A 232 -16.62 19.56 8.55
N SER A 233 -17.50 18.95 7.77
CA SER A 233 -18.74 18.34 8.25
C SER A 233 -18.62 16.81 8.38
N ASN A 234 -19.59 16.19 9.04
CA ASN A 234 -19.72 14.74 9.05
C ASN A 234 -20.57 14.21 7.87
N LEU A 235 -21.01 15.06 6.94
CA LEU A 235 -21.73 14.64 5.73
C LEU A 235 -20.80 13.83 4.83
N ALA A 236 -21.34 12.80 4.20
CA ALA A 236 -20.57 12.00 3.25
C ALA A 236 -20.51 12.70 1.90
N THR A 237 -19.37 12.61 1.24
CA THR A 237 -19.20 12.87 -0.19
C THR A 237 -18.32 11.78 -0.77
N ALA A 238 -18.27 11.66 -2.09
CA ALA A 238 -17.51 10.62 -2.74
C ALA A 238 -16.87 11.06 -4.05
N SER A 239 -15.82 10.34 -4.42
CA SER A 239 -15.13 10.47 -5.70
C SER A 239 -14.93 9.10 -6.33
N ALA A 240 -15.19 9.01 -7.63
CA ALA A 240 -14.86 7.83 -8.42
C ALA A 240 -13.36 7.84 -8.73
N VAL A 241 -12.66 6.78 -8.35
CA VAL A 241 -11.20 6.69 -8.52
C VAL A 241 -10.87 5.55 -9.49
N ASP A 242 -10.22 5.88 -10.61
CA ASP A 242 -9.66 4.89 -11.53
C ASP A 242 -8.40 4.27 -10.94
N ILE A 243 -8.45 2.96 -10.71
CA ILE A 243 -7.37 2.19 -10.09
C ILE A 243 -6.58 1.33 -11.07
N ARG A 244 -6.81 1.42 -12.40
CA ARG A 244 -6.16 0.54 -13.39
C ARG A 244 -4.63 0.53 -13.27
N LYS A 245 -4.04 1.70 -13.03
CA LYS A 245 -2.58 1.84 -12.81
C LYS A 245 -2.14 1.10 -11.54
N GLN A 246 -2.85 1.29 -10.43
CA GLN A 246 -2.55 0.69 -9.13
C GLN A 246 -2.72 -0.83 -9.21
N ARG A 247 -3.83 -1.32 -9.78
CA ARG A 247 -4.08 -2.74 -10.05
C ARG A 247 -2.92 -3.37 -10.84
N ALA A 248 -2.49 -2.74 -11.93
CA ALA A 248 -1.40 -3.25 -12.75
C ALA A 248 -0.05 -3.30 -11.99
N VAL A 249 0.23 -2.31 -11.14
CA VAL A 249 1.43 -2.31 -10.29
C VAL A 249 1.35 -3.41 -9.23
N THR A 250 0.22 -3.53 -8.52
CA THR A 250 0.01 -4.56 -7.49
C THR A 250 0.11 -5.96 -8.08
N THR A 251 -0.54 -6.22 -9.22
CA THR A 251 -0.44 -7.51 -9.94
C THR A 251 1.01 -7.88 -10.23
N ARG A 252 1.79 -6.92 -10.77
CA ARG A 252 3.21 -7.14 -11.04
C ARG A 252 4.02 -7.40 -9.76
N GLN A 253 3.68 -6.76 -8.64
CA GLN A 253 4.38 -7.01 -7.38
C GLN A 253 4.06 -8.38 -6.79
N LEU A 254 2.80 -8.78 -6.79
CA LEU A 254 2.41 -10.11 -6.34
C LEU A 254 3.11 -11.19 -7.17
N ALA A 255 3.16 -11.03 -8.50
CA ALA A 255 3.91 -11.94 -9.36
C ALA A 255 5.41 -11.97 -9.06
N ARG A 256 6.01 -10.86 -8.59
CA ARG A 256 7.44 -10.76 -8.23
C ARG A 256 7.76 -11.37 -6.88
N LEU A 257 6.81 -11.57 -5.99
CA LEU A 257 7.03 -12.29 -4.72
C LEU A 257 7.51 -13.73 -4.95
N THR A 258 7.37 -14.26 -6.17
CA THR A 258 8.05 -15.51 -6.59
C THR A 258 9.58 -15.43 -6.53
N ARG A 259 10.18 -14.24 -6.48
CA ARG A 259 11.63 -13.99 -6.32
C ARG A 259 12.08 -13.82 -4.87
N LEU A 260 11.20 -14.10 -3.90
CA LEU A 260 11.60 -14.12 -2.48
C LEU A 260 12.73 -15.11 -2.21
N GLN A 261 12.80 -16.21 -2.99
CA GLN A 261 13.91 -17.16 -2.92
C GLN A 261 15.25 -16.48 -3.20
N ASP A 262 15.35 -15.66 -4.25
CA ASP A 262 16.61 -14.99 -4.62
C ASP A 262 17.10 -14.05 -3.50
N ILE A 263 16.17 -13.36 -2.84
CA ILE A 263 16.49 -12.50 -1.68
C ILE A 263 16.93 -13.38 -0.51
N ALA A 264 16.21 -14.45 -0.21
CA ALA A 264 16.51 -15.35 0.91
C ALA A 264 17.85 -16.09 0.76
N ASP A 265 18.22 -16.47 -0.46
CA ASP A 265 19.46 -17.17 -0.81
C ASP A 265 20.69 -16.26 -0.70
N ALA A 266 20.51 -14.95 -0.85
CA ALA A 266 21.58 -13.97 -0.68
C ALA A 266 21.87 -13.64 0.80
N LEU A 267 21.03 -14.08 1.74
CA LEU A 267 21.20 -13.77 3.16
C LEU A 267 22.25 -14.67 3.81
N PRO A 268 23.03 -14.13 4.76
CA PRO A 268 23.94 -14.93 5.57
C PRO A 268 23.24 -16.13 6.20
N GLU A 269 23.95 -17.25 6.31
CA GLU A 269 23.46 -18.42 7.04
C GLU A 269 23.16 -18.05 8.50
N GLY A 270 22.06 -18.58 9.05
CA GLY A 270 21.60 -18.24 10.41
C GLY A 270 20.89 -16.89 10.56
N THR A 271 20.69 -16.11 9.47
CA THR A 271 19.89 -14.88 9.54
C THR A 271 18.50 -15.18 10.10
N CYS A 272 18.08 -14.39 11.10
CA CYS A 272 16.76 -14.47 11.70
C CYS A 272 16.35 -13.08 12.20
N PHE A 273 15.08 -12.72 12.04
CA PHE A 273 14.51 -11.40 12.33
C PHE A 273 13.71 -11.36 13.64
N THR A 274 13.94 -12.33 14.52
CA THR A 274 13.17 -12.47 15.76
C THR A 274 13.53 -11.32 16.72
N PRO A 275 12.54 -10.55 17.23
CA PRO A 275 12.80 -9.41 18.13
C PRO A 275 13.53 -9.75 19.44
N GLU A 276 13.59 -11.03 19.80
CA GLU A 276 14.23 -11.57 21.01
C GLU A 276 15.76 -11.67 20.88
N GLN A 277 16.32 -11.47 19.69
CA GLN A 277 17.77 -11.43 19.50
C GLN A 277 18.43 -10.25 20.21
N PRO A 278 19.74 -10.35 20.54
CA PRO A 278 20.55 -9.20 20.90
C PRO A 278 20.43 -8.09 19.84
N ALA A 279 20.38 -6.83 20.29
CA ALA A 279 20.10 -5.69 19.41
C ALA A 279 21.13 -5.55 18.26
N GLU A 280 22.39 -5.90 18.50
CA GLU A 280 23.46 -5.87 17.49
C GLU A 280 23.23 -6.92 16.39
N ASP A 281 22.93 -8.16 16.79
CA ASP A 281 22.62 -9.26 15.86
C ASP A 281 21.36 -8.97 15.03
N LEU A 282 20.31 -8.45 15.68
CA LEU A 282 19.07 -8.07 15.01
C LEU A 282 19.28 -6.95 14.00
N THR A 283 20.11 -5.96 14.36
CA THR A 283 20.48 -4.86 13.47
C THR A 283 21.25 -5.40 12.26
N ALA A 284 22.24 -6.27 12.49
CA ALA A 284 23.01 -6.90 11.42
C ALA A 284 22.13 -7.74 10.48
N ALA A 285 21.20 -8.53 11.03
CA ALA A 285 20.26 -9.33 10.24
C ALA A 285 19.38 -8.44 9.35
N VAL A 286 18.79 -7.38 9.90
CA VAL A 286 17.93 -6.45 9.16
C VAL A 286 18.71 -5.69 8.10
N GLU A 287 19.95 -5.29 8.40
CA GLU A 287 20.81 -4.52 7.50
C GLU A 287 21.45 -5.36 6.39
N ALA A 288 21.60 -6.67 6.60
CA ALA A 288 22.02 -7.61 5.56
C ALA A 288 21.06 -7.65 4.36
N VAL A 289 19.79 -7.27 4.55
CA VAL A 289 18.84 -7.10 3.45
C VAL A 289 18.83 -5.64 2.97
N PRO A 290 19.14 -5.34 1.70
CA PRO A 290 19.09 -3.97 1.19
C PRO A 290 17.69 -3.33 1.32
N ALA A 291 17.66 -2.07 1.74
CA ALA A 291 16.44 -1.25 1.73
C ALA A 291 16.53 -0.12 0.73
N THR A 292 15.42 0.10 0.03
CA THR A 292 15.24 1.27 -0.84
C THR A 292 14.36 2.28 -0.12
N TYR A 293 14.92 3.08 0.79
CA TYR A 293 14.16 4.12 1.50
C TYR A 293 13.61 5.16 0.52
N ALA A 294 12.43 5.68 0.82
CA ALA A 294 11.87 6.88 0.22
C ALA A 294 10.96 7.56 1.26
N PRO A 295 10.73 8.88 1.21
CA PRO A 295 9.92 9.59 2.20
C PRO A 295 8.51 9.01 2.39
N GLU A 296 7.91 8.44 1.34
CA GLU A 296 6.58 7.81 1.41
C GLU A 296 6.56 6.57 2.31
N CYS A 297 7.72 5.97 2.61
CA CYS A 297 7.80 4.88 3.59
C CYS A 297 7.28 5.31 4.96
N LEU A 298 7.41 6.58 5.35
CA LEU A 298 6.93 7.09 6.65
C LEU A 298 5.41 6.94 6.84
N SER A 299 4.64 6.80 5.76
CA SER A 299 3.20 6.55 5.84
C SER A 299 2.81 5.09 5.57
N ALA A 300 3.77 4.24 5.18
CA ALA A 300 3.50 2.93 4.58
C ALA A 300 4.30 1.75 5.16
N CYS A 301 5.40 1.97 5.88
CA CYS A 301 6.30 0.92 6.36
C CYS A 301 6.73 1.14 7.81
N GLU A 302 6.56 0.14 8.66
CA GLU A 302 6.88 0.18 10.08
C GLU A 302 8.37 0.43 10.34
N LEU A 303 9.26 -0.05 9.46
CA LEU A 303 10.72 0.19 9.54
C LEU A 303 11.16 1.55 8.98
N ALA A 304 10.25 2.44 8.62
CA ALA A 304 10.60 3.68 7.91
C ALA A 304 11.55 4.58 8.70
N PHE A 305 11.43 4.66 10.03
CA PHE A 305 12.32 5.47 10.86
C PHE A 305 13.74 4.91 10.90
N HIS A 306 13.89 3.59 11.12
CA HIS A 306 15.19 2.91 11.02
C HIS A 306 15.83 3.14 9.63
N CYS A 307 15.08 2.88 8.55
CA CYS A 307 15.61 3.02 7.19
C CYS A 307 15.93 4.48 6.82
N ARG A 308 15.17 5.46 7.35
CA ARG A 308 15.43 6.89 7.17
C ARG A 308 16.74 7.29 7.82
N GLU A 309 17.00 6.81 9.03
CA GLU A 309 18.23 7.11 9.75
C GLU A 309 19.43 6.56 8.99
N ARG A 310 19.39 5.27 8.59
CA ARG A 310 20.46 4.68 7.75
C ARG A 310 20.67 5.42 6.43
N SER A 311 19.58 5.82 5.76
CA SER A 311 19.68 6.63 4.54
C SER A 311 20.33 7.99 4.77
N ARG A 312 20.18 8.59 5.96
CA ARG A 312 20.80 9.87 6.31
C ARG A 312 22.26 9.71 6.69
N THR A 313 22.59 8.71 7.51
CA THR A 313 23.96 8.38 7.88
C THR A 313 24.82 8.09 6.65
N ALA A 314 24.28 7.36 5.68
CA ALA A 314 24.96 7.06 4.42
C ALA A 314 24.97 8.25 3.42
N GLY A 315 24.39 9.40 3.77
CA GLY A 315 24.26 10.53 2.85
C GLY A 315 23.46 10.22 1.58
N ALA A 316 22.57 9.22 1.60
CA ALA A 316 21.91 8.72 0.39
C ALA A 316 20.81 9.68 -0.11
N VAL A 317 20.80 9.93 -1.43
CA VAL A 317 19.84 10.85 -2.09
C VAL A 317 18.41 10.33 -2.07
N THR A 318 18.20 9.04 -1.76
CA THR A 318 16.89 8.44 -1.50
C THR A 318 16.07 9.19 -0.45
N SER A 319 16.73 9.83 0.51
CA SER A 319 16.08 10.65 1.54
C SER A 319 15.42 11.93 0.99
N LEU A 320 15.80 12.38 -0.21
CA LEU A 320 15.28 13.57 -0.88
C LEU A 320 13.99 13.28 -1.68
N GLY A 321 13.64 12.01 -1.86
CA GLY A 321 12.45 11.59 -2.60
C GLY A 321 12.75 11.06 -4.00
N ARG A 322 11.74 10.35 -4.56
CA ARG A 322 11.91 9.60 -5.81
C ARG A 322 12.13 10.48 -7.03
N SER A 323 11.46 11.63 -7.08
CA SER A 323 11.61 12.58 -8.20
C SER A 323 13.06 13.09 -8.27
N VAL A 324 13.58 13.57 -7.15
CA VAL A 324 14.95 14.06 -7.05
C VAL A 324 15.94 12.94 -7.36
N ARG A 325 15.77 11.74 -6.78
CA ARG A 325 16.62 10.59 -7.10
C ARG A 325 16.61 10.25 -8.60
N ALA A 326 15.47 10.34 -9.27
CA ALA A 326 15.37 10.03 -10.69
C ALA A 326 16.14 11.05 -11.56
N GLU A 327 16.10 12.34 -11.19
CA GLU A 327 16.85 13.40 -11.87
C GLU A 327 18.37 13.30 -11.64
N LEU A 328 18.80 12.80 -10.48
CA LEU A 328 20.21 12.66 -10.14
C LEU A 328 20.90 11.44 -10.80
N GLY A 329 20.12 10.56 -11.43
CA GLY A 329 20.65 9.42 -12.18
C GLY A 329 21.57 8.52 -11.34
N GLY A 330 22.84 8.43 -11.75
CA GLY A 330 23.86 7.60 -11.09
C GLY A 330 24.45 8.20 -9.80
N LEU A 331 24.14 9.45 -9.47
CA LEU A 331 24.66 10.11 -8.26
C LEU A 331 23.82 9.69 -7.05
N THR A 332 24.37 8.78 -6.25
CA THR A 332 23.62 8.13 -5.17
C THR A 332 23.78 8.77 -3.79
N THR A 333 24.80 9.60 -3.59
CA THR A 333 25.04 10.30 -2.32
C THR A 333 25.00 11.81 -2.49
N VAL A 334 24.63 12.53 -1.43
CA VAL A 334 24.64 13.99 -1.39
C VAL A 334 26.05 14.53 -1.61
N GLU A 335 27.08 13.82 -1.13
CA GLU A 335 28.47 14.18 -1.35
C GLU A 335 28.82 14.16 -2.84
N ASP A 336 28.49 13.07 -3.55
CA ASP A 336 28.73 12.94 -5.00
C ASP A 336 28.01 14.04 -5.78
N VAL A 337 26.76 14.34 -5.41
CA VAL A 337 25.97 15.41 -6.03
C VAL A 337 26.63 16.77 -5.86
N LEU A 338 27.13 17.06 -4.67
CA LEU A 338 27.80 18.32 -4.38
C LEU A 338 29.18 18.41 -5.06
N ALA A 339 29.94 17.32 -5.12
CA ALA A 339 31.22 17.27 -5.86
C ALA A 339 31.00 17.46 -7.37
N ALA A 340 29.96 16.83 -7.93
CA ALA A 340 29.57 17.01 -9.33
C ALA A 340 29.17 18.47 -9.63
N ALA A 341 28.38 19.07 -8.74
CA ALA A 341 27.94 20.46 -8.85
C ALA A 341 29.11 21.47 -8.79
N ARG A 342 30.16 21.18 -8.00
CA ARG A 342 31.38 22.00 -7.91
C ARG A 342 32.38 21.75 -9.05
N GLY A 343 32.12 20.76 -9.91
CA GLY A 343 33.05 20.38 -10.97
C GLY A 343 34.27 19.58 -10.49
N GLU A 344 34.24 19.08 -9.24
CA GLU A 344 35.31 18.25 -8.65
C GLU A 344 35.22 16.79 -9.13
N ALA A 345 34.04 16.34 -9.52
CA ALA A 345 33.75 15.00 -10.01
C ALA A 345 32.64 15.01 -11.07
N GLY A 346 32.24 13.82 -11.52
CA GLY A 346 31.11 13.60 -12.43
C GLY A 346 31.51 13.69 -13.92
N ASN A 347 30.89 12.83 -14.74
CA ASN A 347 31.06 12.84 -16.18
C ASN A 347 30.47 14.16 -16.75
N PRO A 348 31.25 15.01 -17.44
CA PRO A 348 30.73 16.23 -18.05
C PRO A 348 29.61 16.00 -19.07
N ASP A 349 29.58 14.82 -19.70
CA ASP A 349 28.55 14.45 -20.67
C ASP A 349 27.26 13.91 -20.01
N ASP A 350 27.25 13.73 -18.68
CA ASP A 350 26.04 13.35 -17.95
C ASP A 350 25.10 14.56 -17.81
N PRO A 351 23.86 14.49 -18.33
CA PRO A 351 22.89 15.57 -18.24
C PRO A 351 22.59 16.02 -16.80
N ALA A 352 22.63 15.10 -15.83
CA ALA A 352 22.42 15.42 -14.42
C ALA A 352 23.58 16.27 -13.88
N VAL A 353 24.82 15.92 -14.23
CA VAL A 353 26.02 16.69 -13.84
C VAL A 353 26.00 18.09 -14.46
N ALA A 354 25.64 18.20 -15.75
CA ALA A 354 25.51 19.49 -16.42
C ALA A 354 24.44 20.38 -15.76
N ALA A 355 23.27 19.81 -15.43
CA ALA A 355 22.20 20.52 -14.73
C ALA A 355 22.63 20.97 -13.32
N LEU A 356 23.36 20.12 -12.58
CA LEU A 356 23.87 20.45 -11.25
C LEU A 356 24.90 21.60 -11.28
N ARG A 357 25.84 21.57 -12.23
CA ARG A 357 26.81 22.67 -12.42
C ARG A 357 26.11 23.97 -12.76
N ARG A 358 25.14 23.92 -13.67
CA ARG A 358 24.32 25.09 -14.02
C ARG A 358 23.56 25.63 -12.80
N ALA A 359 22.98 24.75 -11.99
CA ALA A 359 22.30 25.15 -10.76
C ALA A 359 23.26 25.78 -9.72
N ALA A 360 24.49 25.28 -9.62
CA ALA A 360 25.53 25.83 -8.75
C ALA A 360 25.96 27.24 -9.19
N GLU A 361 26.17 27.46 -10.49
CA GLU A 361 26.45 28.78 -11.08
C GLU A 361 25.33 29.78 -10.75
N LEU A 362 24.07 29.42 -11.03
CA LEU A 362 22.91 30.27 -10.76
C LEU A 362 22.76 30.59 -9.27
N ARG A 363 23.03 29.62 -8.40
CA ARG A 363 23.04 29.84 -6.95
C ARG A 363 24.14 30.81 -6.54
N ALA A 364 25.34 30.68 -7.09
CA ALA A 364 26.46 31.58 -6.80
C ALA A 364 26.16 33.02 -7.26
N GLU A 365 25.60 33.21 -8.46
CA GLU A 365 25.15 34.51 -8.97
C GLU A 365 24.08 35.14 -8.04
N ALA A 366 23.10 34.35 -7.61
CA ALA A 366 22.03 34.81 -6.71
C ALA A 366 22.54 35.19 -5.30
N LEU A 367 23.58 34.52 -4.82
CA LEU A 367 24.20 34.84 -3.51
C LEU A 367 25.19 36.02 -3.62
N GLY A 368 25.93 36.12 -4.72
CA GLY A 368 26.86 37.23 -4.99
C GLY A 368 26.15 38.57 -5.24
N SER A 369 25.00 38.56 -5.91
CA SER A 369 24.17 39.76 -6.11
C SER A 369 23.61 40.35 -4.81
N ARG A 370 23.47 39.56 -3.74
CA ARG A 370 23.11 40.05 -2.40
C ARG A 370 24.24 40.79 -1.68
N GLN A 371 25.51 40.50 -1.96
CA GLN A 371 26.64 41.23 -1.36
C GLN A 371 26.87 42.60 -2.03
N GLY A 372 26.44 42.77 -3.29
CA GLY A 372 26.49 44.07 -3.98
C GLY A 372 25.34 45.03 -3.65
N ALA A 373 24.26 44.54 -3.01
CA ALA A 373 23.06 45.31 -2.70
C ALA A 373 22.96 45.75 -1.21
N ALA A 374 23.99 45.50 -0.40
CA ALA A 374 24.08 46.06 0.95
C ALA A 374 24.40 47.57 0.86
N CYS A 375 23.35 48.38 1.02
CA CYS A 375 23.28 49.84 1.24
C CYS A 375 24.48 50.68 0.75
N ARG A 376 24.25 51.44 -0.35
CA ARG A 376 24.77 52.81 -0.46
C ARG A 376 23.74 53.78 0.07
#